data_AF-A0A4Q0A1W7-F1
#
_entry.id   AF-A0A4Q0A1W7-F1
#
_cell.length_a   1.000
_cell.length_b   1.000
_cell.length_c   1.000
_cell.angle_alpha   90.00
_cell.angle_beta   90.00
_cell.angle_gamma   90.00
#
_symmetry.space_group_name_H-M   'P 1'
#
loop_
_entity.id
_entity.type
_entity.pdbx_description
1 polymer ?
#
loop_
_entity_poly.entity_id
_entity_poly.type
_entity_poly.pdbx_seq_one_letter_code
_entity_poly.pdbx_strand_id
1 'polypeptide(L)' 'DYCDIFLTHDSSSVRKAHNRGWKHIAQVETYYSDLGQDKIQEIINTVIHSHASSSS' A
#
# COMPACT_ATOMS: atom_id res chain seq x y z
N ASP A 1 8.66 5.19 -1.82
CA ASP A 1 8.19 6.34 -1.04
C ASP A 1 7.03 5.83 -0.21
N TYR A 2 7.26 5.44 1.04
CA TYR A 2 6.21 4.81 1.87
C TYR A 2 5.51 5.83 2.77
N CYS A 3 6.19 6.93 3.04
CA CYS A 3 5.64 8.07 3.74
C CYS A 3 5.71 9.23 2.76
N ASP A 4 4.56 9.84 2.42
CA ASP A 4 4.49 11.07 1.62
C ASP A 4 5.06 12.27 2.38
N ILE A 5 6.30 12.16 2.85
CA ILE A 5 7.02 13.20 3.58
C ILE A 5 8.40 13.39 2.97
N PHE A 6 8.69 14.64 2.64
CA PHE A 6 10.02 15.05 2.20
C PHE A 6 10.84 15.39 3.44
N LEU A 7 11.93 14.64 3.67
CA LEU A 7 12.91 15.01 4.68
C LEU A 7 13.67 16.25 4.21
N THR A 8 13.39 17.40 4.82
CA THR A 8 14.08 18.67 4.54
C THR A 8 15.57 18.63 4.88
N HIS A 9 15.97 17.73 5.79
CA HIS A 9 17.38 17.42 6.10
C HIS A 9 17.58 15.90 6.09
N ASP A 10 18.19 15.38 5.02
CA ASP A 10 18.32 13.95 4.73
C ASP A 10 19.54 13.26 5.38
N SER A 11 20.08 13.83 6.45
CA SER A 11 21.23 13.28 7.18
C SER A 11 21.00 11.82 7.58
N SER A 12 22.07 11.01 7.60
CA SER A 12 22.03 9.58 7.95
C SER A 12 21.32 9.28 9.28
N SER A 13 21.49 10.16 10.28
CA SER A 13 20.82 10.04 11.58
C SER A 13 19.31 10.28 11.49
N VAL A 14 18.88 11.27 10.69
CA VAL A 14 17.46 11.62 10.49
C VAL A 14 16.76 10.51 9.73
N ARG A 15 17.38 9.97 8.66
CA ARG A 15 16.83 8.80 7.95
C ARG A 15 16.69 7.58 8.85
N LYS A 16 17.71 7.29 9.68
CA LYS A 16 17.63 6.17 10.63
C LYS A 16 16.51 6.36 11.66
N ALA A 17 16.32 7.56 12.17
CA ALA A 17 15.23 7.87 13.09
C ALA A 17 13.85 7.76 12.41
N HIS A 18 13.73 8.25 11.17
CA HIS A 18 12.51 8.16 10.36
C HIS A 18 12.12 6.71 10.07
N ASN A 19 13.05 5.91 9.54
CA ASN A 19 12.78 4.52 9.16
C ASN A 19 12.43 3.63 10.38
N ARG A 20 12.91 4.00 11.56
CA ARG A 20 12.57 3.36 12.83
C ARG A 20 11.34 3.95 13.51
N GLY A 21 10.77 5.02 12.95
CA GLY A 21 9.60 5.69 13.48
C GLY A 21 8.35 4.84 13.27
N TRP A 22 7.50 4.80 14.29
CA TRP A 22 6.25 4.05 14.25
C TRP A 22 5.35 4.44 13.05
N LYS A 23 5.33 5.73 12.69
CA LYS A 23 4.61 6.20 11.50
C LYS A 23 5.09 5.55 10.20
N HIS A 24 6.40 5.41 10.02
CA HIS A 24 6.96 4.77 8.82
C HIS A 24 6.60 3.29 8.77
N ILE A 25 6.73 2.59 9.89
CA ILE A 25 6.38 1.17 9.98
C ILE A 25 4.90 0.95 9.67
N ALA A 26 4.01 1.74 10.27
CA ALA A 26 2.57 1.65 10.03
C ALA A 26 2.21 1.92 8.56
N GLN A 27 2.81 2.95 7.93
CA GLN A 27 2.54 3.21 6.52
C GLN A 27 3.09 2.11 5.59
N VAL A 28 4.24 1.52 5.92
CA VAL A 28 4.77 0.37 5.19
C VAL A 28 3.82 -0.83 5.30
N GLU A 29 3.30 -1.12 6.50
CA GLU A 29 2.33 -2.19 6.72
C GLU A 29 1.03 -1.95 5.94
N THR A 30 0.47 -0.74 6.01
CA THR A 30 -0.72 -0.35 5.24
C THR A 30 -0.48 -0.50 3.75
N TYR A 31 0.66 -0.02 3.22
CA TYR A 31 0.99 -0.13 1.81
C TYR A 31 0.96 -1.58 1.31
N TYR A 32 1.56 -2.52 2.06
CA TYR A 32 1.54 -3.93 1.67
C TYR A 32 0.18 -4.60 1.91
N SER A 33 -0.58 -4.16 2.91
CA SER A 33 -1.94 -4.62 3.16
C SER A 33 -2.88 -4.24 2.02
N ASP A 34 -2.83 -2.97 1.58
CA ASP A 34 -3.68 -2.44 0.52
C ASP A 34 -3.28 -2.97 -0.86
N LEU A 35 -1.98 -3.16 -1.11
CA LEU A 35 -1.47 -3.78 -2.34
C LEU A 35 -2.07 -5.19 -2.56
N GLY A 36 -2.30 -5.94 -1.48
CA GLY A 36 -3.00 -7.22 -1.54
C GLY A 36 -4.48 -7.05 -1.88
N GLN A 37 -5.15 -6.05 -1.31
CA GLN A 37 -6.58 -5.78 -1.52
C GLN A 37 -6.86 -5.37 -2.96
N ASP A 38 -6.05 -4.53 -3.59
CA ASP A 38 -6.28 -4.11 -4.99
C ASP A 38 -6.29 -5.30 -5.96
N LYS A 39 -5.32 -6.19 -5.80
CA LYS A 39 -5.22 -7.41 -6.63
C LYS A 39 -6.33 -8.41 -6.33
N ILE A 40 -6.75 -8.51 -5.08
CA ILE A 40 -7.92 -9.31 -4.68
C ILE A 40 -9.20 -8.74 -5.29
N GLN A 41 -9.36 -7.41 -5.28
CA GLN A 41 -10.52 -6.73 -5.83
C GLN A 41 -10.61 -6.87 -7.36
N GLU A 42 -9.48 -6.84 -8.06
CA GLU A 42 -9.40 -7.12 -9.50
C GLU A 42 -9.92 -8.53 -9.85
N ILE A 43 -9.51 -9.54 -9.06
CA ILE A 43 -9.95 -10.93 -9.25
C ILE A 43 -11.46 -11.05 -8.96
N ILE A 44 -11.94 -10.45 -7.87
CA ILE A 44 -13.37 -10.43 -7.52
C ILE A 44 -14.19 -9.80 -8.66
N ASN A 45 -13.75 -8.64 -9.16
CA ASN A 45 -14.41 -7.95 -10.27
C ASN A 45 -14.45 -8.82 -11.54
N THR A 46 -13.37 -9.54 -11.83
CA THR A 46 -13.30 -10.47 -12.97
C THR A 46 -14.31 -11.61 -12.83
N VAL A 47 -14.40 -12.24 -11.66
CA VAL A 47 -15.35 -13.33 -11.39
C VAL A 47 -16.79 -12.83 -11.46
N ILE A 48 -17.09 -11.68 -10.85
CA ILE A 48 -18.42 -11.06 -10.89
C ILE A 48 -18.82 -10.74 -12.34
N HIS A 49 -17.92 -10.13 -13.13
CA HIS A 49 -18.19 -9.81 -14.53
C HIS A 49 -18.48 -11.06 -15.36
N SER A 50 -17.65 -12.11 -15.20
CA SER A 50 -17.83 -13.38 -15.91
C SER A 50 -19.14 -14.09 -15.56
N HIS A 51 -19.61 -13.99 -14.31
CA HIS A 51 -20.90 -14.56 -13.89
C HIS A 51 -22.10 -13.70 -14.30
N ALA A 52 -21.96 -12.38 -14.32
CA ALA A 52 -23.01 -11.47 -14.81
C ALA A 52 -23.23 -11.62 -16.32
N SER A 53 -22.18 -11.86 -17.10
CA SER A 53 -22.28 -12.08 -18.56
C SER A 53 -22.87 -13.43 -18.95
N SER A 54 -22.81 -14.45 -18.07
CA SER A 54 -23.36 -15.78 -18.35
C SER A 54 -24.83 -15.96 -17.95
N SER A 55 -25.41 -14.94 -17.30
CA SER A 55 -26.80 -14.92 -16.86
C SER A 55 -27.71 -13.99 -17.72
N SER A 56 -27.23 -13.55 -18.89
CA SER A 56 -27.98 -12.79 -19.91
C SER A 56 -28.31 -13.63 -21.14
#